data_AF-A0A4R6WQI3-F1
#
_entry.id   AF-A0A4R6WQI3-F1
#
_cell.length_a   1.000
_cell.length_b   1.000
_cell.length_c   1.000
_cell.angle_alpha   90.00
_cell.angle_beta   90.00
_cell.angle_gamma   90.00
#
_symmetry.space_group_name_H-M   'P 1'
#
loop_
_entity.id
_entity.type
_entity.pdbx_description
1 polymer ?
#
loop_
_entity_poly.entity_id
_entity_poly.type
_entity_poly.pdbx_seq_one_letter_code
_entity_poly.pdbx_strand_id
1 'polypeptide(L)'
;MRTGAVPAVILHPRLRALYLYWRGLVVEGRLPRRRDIDAIALGPLLPHINLLDVGATPDELRYRLAGGAICQAFGFEPRGLTRAEIRQRHVAPAAHADFDETSRQTHDVAARRIVAYTHDRMTSYDRQFIAYARLMLPLSEDGIHATGVLGCILTSADRDPFWNDFVELHHELPLAELGIPDPGAA
;
A
#
# COMPACT_ATOMS: atom_id res chain seq x y z
N MET A 1 -1.97 -25.19 -5.65
CA MET A 1 -1.81 -23.72 -5.58
C MET A 1 -1.36 -23.22 -6.94
N ARG A 2 -2.17 -22.42 -7.65
CA ARG A 2 -1.67 -21.66 -8.81
C ARG A 2 -0.97 -20.43 -8.24
N THR A 3 0.35 -20.48 -8.11
CA THR A 3 1.16 -19.32 -7.77
C THR A 3 1.06 -18.36 -8.96
N GLY A 4 0.33 -17.25 -8.81
CA GLY A 4 0.27 -16.23 -9.86
C GLY A 4 1.67 -15.67 -10.11
N ALA A 5 2.01 -15.41 -11.38
CA ALA A 5 3.26 -14.74 -11.72
C ALA A 5 3.29 -13.34 -11.11
N VAL A 6 4.45 -12.91 -10.60
CA VAL A 6 4.62 -11.54 -10.12
C VAL A 6 4.65 -10.60 -11.32
N PRO A 7 3.83 -9.54 -11.35
CA PRO A 7 3.91 -8.52 -12.39
C PRO A 7 5.34 -7.95 -12.49
N ALA A 8 5.88 -7.90 -13.71
CA ALA A 8 7.26 -7.46 -13.96
C ALA A 8 7.52 -6.02 -13.47
N VAL A 9 6.47 -5.21 -13.41
CA VAL A 9 6.50 -3.82 -12.92
C VAL A 9 6.82 -3.70 -11.42
N ILE A 10 6.63 -4.76 -10.62
CA ILE A 10 6.99 -4.74 -9.20
C ILE A 10 8.48 -5.06 -9.09
N LEU A 11 9.29 -4.00 -8.97
CA LEU A 11 10.75 -4.11 -9.06
C LEU A 11 11.38 -4.58 -7.73
N HIS A 12 10.96 -3.99 -6.60
CA HIS A 12 11.63 -4.24 -5.31
C HIS A 12 11.42 -5.69 -4.83
N PRO A 13 12.48 -6.49 -4.56
CA PRO A 13 12.35 -7.91 -4.20
C PRO A 13 11.44 -8.20 -3.00
N ARG A 14 11.57 -7.42 -1.92
CA ARG A 14 10.69 -7.51 -0.74
C ARG A 14 9.21 -7.24 -1.06
N LEU A 15 8.89 -6.33 -1.99
CA LEU A 15 7.51 -6.06 -2.42
C LEU A 15 6.98 -7.17 -3.34
N ARG A 16 7.84 -7.81 -4.14
CA ARG A 16 7.47 -9.02 -4.90
C ARG A 16 7.07 -10.15 -3.96
N ALA A 17 7.82 -10.34 -2.86
CA ALA A 17 7.47 -11.33 -1.84
C ALA A 17 6.13 -11.01 -1.16
N LEU A 18 5.87 -9.74 -0.84
CA LEU A 18 4.58 -9.31 -0.29
C LEU A 18 3.42 -9.56 -1.27
N TYR A 19 3.62 -9.26 -2.56
CA TYR A 19 2.62 -9.54 -3.60
C TYR A 19 2.29 -11.03 -3.67
N LEU A 20 3.31 -11.90 -3.70
CA LEU A 20 3.12 -13.35 -3.74
C LEU A 20 2.36 -13.86 -2.51
N TYR A 21 2.70 -13.34 -1.33
CA TYR A 21 2.00 -13.64 -0.09
C TYR A 21 0.51 -13.28 -0.19
N TRP A 22 0.19 -12.02 -0.50
CA TRP A 22 -1.19 -11.55 -0.66
C TRP A 22 -1.94 -12.33 -1.75
N ARG A 23 -1.30 -12.60 -2.89
CA ARG A 23 -1.89 -13.37 -4.00
C ARG A 23 -2.21 -14.80 -3.58
N GLY A 24 -1.40 -15.39 -2.71
CA GLY A 24 -1.64 -16.73 -2.15
C GLY A 24 -2.86 -16.79 -1.22
N LEU A 25 -3.30 -15.66 -0.66
CA LEU A 25 -4.52 -15.58 0.16
C LEU A 25 -5.79 -15.38 -0.69
N VAL A 26 -5.66 -15.03 -1.97
CA VAL A 26 -6.80 -14.88 -2.87
C VAL A 26 -7.31 -16.27 -3.29
N VAL A 27 -8.50 -16.63 -2.83
CA VAL A 27 -9.13 -17.93 -3.10
C VAL A 27 -10.38 -17.73 -3.94
N GLU A 28 -10.48 -18.43 -5.07
CA GLU A 28 -11.65 -18.37 -5.97
C GLU A 28 -12.03 -16.93 -6.40
N GLY A 29 -11.03 -16.06 -6.58
CA GLY A 29 -11.24 -14.66 -6.95
C GLY A 29 -11.69 -13.75 -5.80
N ARG A 30 -11.84 -14.29 -4.57
CA ARG A 30 -12.18 -13.50 -3.39
C ARG A 30 -10.94 -12.86 -2.78
N LEU A 31 -11.04 -11.57 -2.49
CA LEU A 31 -9.98 -10.81 -1.84
C LEU A 31 -9.78 -11.26 -0.38
N PRO A 32 -8.54 -11.22 0.13
CA PRO A 32 -8.28 -11.58 1.51
C PRO A 32 -8.87 -10.55 2.48
N ARG A 33 -9.31 -11.05 3.64
CA ARG A 33 -9.72 -10.21 4.77
C ARG A 33 -8.49 -9.74 5.53
N ARG A 34 -8.65 -8.67 6.29
CA ARG A 34 -7.57 -8.21 7.17
C ARG A 34 -7.15 -9.27 8.19
N ARG A 35 -8.11 -10.07 8.69
CA ARG A 35 -7.83 -11.16 9.65
C ARG A 35 -7.09 -12.36 9.04
N ASP A 36 -7.05 -12.46 7.70
CA ASP A 36 -6.35 -13.54 7.01
C ASP A 36 -4.85 -13.21 6.89
N ILE A 37 -4.45 -11.97 7.22
CA ILE A 37 -3.06 -11.53 7.25
C ILE A 37 -2.39 -12.05 8.52
N ASP A 38 -1.44 -12.95 8.34
CA ASP A 38 -0.55 -13.47 9.38
C ASP A 38 0.68 -12.57 9.51
N ALA A 39 0.80 -11.89 10.66
CA ALA A 39 1.93 -11.05 10.97
C ALA A 39 3.26 -11.82 10.99
N ILE A 40 3.25 -13.09 11.42
CA ILE A 40 4.47 -13.92 11.48
C ILE A 40 4.99 -14.16 10.06
N ALA A 41 4.10 -14.45 9.11
CA ALA A 41 4.46 -14.65 7.70
C ALA A 41 5.06 -13.38 7.04
N LEU A 42 4.64 -12.19 7.48
CA LEU A 42 5.20 -10.92 6.99
C LEU A 42 6.62 -10.65 7.51
N GLY A 43 6.94 -11.13 8.72
CA GLY A 43 8.30 -11.14 9.27
C GLY A 43 9.01 -9.78 9.17
N PRO A 44 10.17 -9.67 8.48
CA PRO A 44 10.93 -8.42 8.35
C PRO A 44 10.20 -7.28 7.64
N LEU A 45 9.07 -7.53 6.97
CA LEU A 45 8.27 -6.47 6.37
C LEU A 45 7.43 -5.71 7.39
N LEU A 46 7.10 -6.31 8.54
CA LEU A 46 6.16 -5.73 9.53
C LEU A 46 6.41 -4.25 9.87
N PRO A 47 7.64 -3.77 10.08
CA PRO A 47 7.88 -2.35 10.37
C PRO A 47 7.43 -1.40 9.25
N HIS A 48 7.29 -1.90 8.03
CA HIS A 48 6.96 -1.15 6.81
C HIS A 48 5.51 -1.33 6.37
N ILE A 49 4.71 -2.12 7.10
CA ILE A 49 3.32 -2.42 6.75
C ILE A 49 2.38 -1.38 7.34
N ASN A 50 1.40 -0.93 6.55
CA ASN A 50 0.18 -0.30 7.05
C ASN A 50 -1.04 -1.14 6.66
N LEU A 51 -2.05 -1.08 7.52
CA LEU A 51 -3.40 -1.57 7.21
C LEU A 51 -4.35 -0.39 7.33
N LEU A 52 -5.10 -0.14 6.27
CA LEU A 52 -6.11 0.91 6.24
C LEU A 52 -7.50 0.30 6.04
N ASP A 53 -8.49 0.90 6.71
CA ASP A 53 -9.88 0.78 6.30
C ASP A 53 -10.18 1.89 5.29
N VAL A 54 -11.02 1.56 4.30
CA VAL A 54 -11.42 2.49 3.24
C VAL A 54 -12.87 2.92 3.47
N GLY A 55 -13.08 4.23 3.59
CA GLY A 55 -14.40 4.85 3.63
C GLY A 55 -14.89 5.30 2.25
N ALA A 56 -15.95 6.13 2.24
CA ALA A 56 -16.55 6.60 1.00
C ALA A 56 -15.62 7.53 0.21
N THR A 57 -14.74 8.25 0.91
CA THR A 57 -13.84 9.24 0.32
C THR A 57 -12.38 9.01 0.72
N PRO A 58 -11.41 9.57 -0.02
CA PRO A 58 -9.99 9.50 0.35
C PRO A 58 -9.67 10.03 1.76
N ASP A 59 -10.47 10.98 2.24
CA ASP A 59 -10.33 11.58 3.58
C ASP A 59 -10.70 10.62 4.72
N GLU A 60 -11.52 9.62 4.43
CA GLU A 60 -12.01 8.62 5.39
C GLU A 60 -11.11 7.39 5.52
N LEU A 61 -9.99 7.34 4.78
CA LEU A 61 -8.97 6.30 4.96
C LEU A 61 -8.47 6.31 6.40
N ARG A 62 -8.65 5.21 7.12
CA ARG A 62 -8.30 5.11 8.55
C ARG A 62 -7.21 4.09 8.79
N TYR A 63 -6.14 4.49 9.49
CA TYR A 63 -5.09 3.57 9.89
C TYR A 63 -5.59 2.61 10.97
N ARG A 64 -5.57 1.32 10.67
CA ARG A 64 -5.78 0.23 11.65
C ARG A 64 -4.46 -0.27 12.24
N LEU A 65 -3.40 -0.21 11.45
CA LEU A 65 -2.05 -0.55 11.85
C LEU A 65 -1.07 0.31 11.05
N ALA A 66 0.01 0.73 11.71
CA ALA A 66 1.20 1.26 11.09
C ALA A 66 2.42 0.59 11.75
N GLY A 67 3.32 0.07 10.92
CA GLY A 67 4.58 -0.49 11.40
C GLY A 67 5.52 0.60 11.90
N GLY A 68 6.52 0.21 12.70
CA GLY A 68 7.42 1.16 13.35
C GLY A 68 8.17 2.11 12.42
N ALA A 69 8.56 1.68 11.21
CA ALA A 69 9.21 2.55 10.23
C ALA A 69 8.23 3.58 9.65
N ILE A 70 6.95 3.23 9.52
CA ILE A 70 5.91 4.18 9.12
C ILE A 70 5.65 5.20 10.24
N CYS A 71 5.57 4.76 11.50
CA CYS A 71 5.40 5.68 12.63
C CYS A 71 6.60 6.64 12.77
N GLN A 72 7.82 6.16 12.51
CA GLN A 72 9.01 7.00 12.44
C GLN A 72 8.93 8.02 11.30
N ALA A 73 8.49 7.61 10.11
CA ALA A 73 8.33 8.49 8.96
C ALA A 73 7.24 9.57 9.19
N PHE A 74 6.15 9.22 9.86
CA PHE A 74 5.12 10.19 10.27
C PHE A 74 5.58 11.09 11.42
N GLY A 75 6.51 10.63 12.27
CA GLY A 75 6.89 11.30 13.52
C GLY A 75 5.85 11.14 14.64
N PHE A 76 4.80 10.35 14.43
CA PHE A 76 3.76 10.02 15.39
C PHE A 76 3.11 8.68 15.02
N GLU A 77 2.28 8.13 15.92
CA GLU A 77 1.51 6.91 15.68
C GLU A 77 0.15 7.26 15.03
N PRO A 78 -0.08 6.93 13.74
CA PRO A 78 -1.31 7.31 13.06
C PRO A 78 -2.50 6.37 13.35
N ARG A 79 -2.30 5.24 14.02
CA ARG A 79 -3.37 4.26 14.28
C ARG A 79 -4.59 4.91 14.94
N GLY A 80 -5.74 4.63 14.34
CA GLY A 80 -7.04 5.14 14.76
C GLY A 80 -7.45 6.42 14.04
N LEU A 81 -6.51 7.17 13.45
CA LEU A 81 -6.80 8.44 12.78
C LEU A 81 -7.18 8.24 11.31
N THR A 82 -8.03 9.13 10.80
CA THR A 82 -8.29 9.24 9.35
C THR A 82 -7.22 10.08 8.65
N ARG A 83 -7.16 9.97 7.33
CA ARG A 83 -6.35 10.87 6.48
C ARG A 83 -6.69 12.33 6.72
N ALA A 84 -7.96 12.71 6.83
CA ALA A 84 -8.35 14.09 7.14
C ALA A 84 -7.83 14.56 8.50
N GLU A 85 -7.95 13.74 9.54
CA GLU A 85 -7.44 14.09 10.88
C GLU A 85 -5.91 14.27 10.87
N ILE A 86 -5.21 13.39 10.17
CA ILE A 86 -3.75 13.49 10.00
C ILE A 86 -3.40 14.78 9.23
N ARG A 87 -4.08 15.05 8.12
CA ARG A 87 -3.86 16.27 7.33
C ARG A 87 -4.00 17.52 8.18
N GLN A 88 -5.09 17.60 8.95
CA GLN A 88 -5.41 18.77 9.77
C GLN A 88 -4.41 18.98 10.91
N ARG A 89 -3.97 17.90 11.57
CA ARG A 89 -3.19 17.97 12.82
C ARG A 89 -1.68 17.90 12.61
N HIS A 90 -1.23 17.23 11.55
CA HIS A 90 0.17 16.80 11.41
C HIS A 90 0.81 17.16 10.07
N VAL A 91 0.04 17.59 9.05
CA VAL A 91 0.60 17.89 7.73
C VAL A 91 0.68 19.40 7.51
N ALA A 92 1.89 19.89 7.26
CA ALA A 92 2.12 21.29 6.93
C ALA A 92 1.37 21.68 5.63
N PRO A 93 0.84 22.92 5.51
CA PRO A 93 0.10 23.35 4.32
C PRO A 93 0.84 23.12 3.00
N ALA A 94 2.17 23.31 2.98
CA ALA A 94 2.99 23.10 1.81
C ALA A 94 3.01 21.65 1.30
N ALA A 95 2.69 20.66 2.15
CA ALA A 95 2.65 19.24 1.82
C ALA A 95 1.22 18.71 1.59
N HIS A 96 0.20 19.58 1.63
CA HIS A 96 -1.20 19.14 1.49
C HIS A 96 -1.48 18.51 0.13
N ALA A 97 -0.96 19.07 -0.97
CA ALA A 97 -1.19 18.54 -2.30
C ALA A 97 -0.69 17.09 -2.45
N ASP A 98 0.55 16.83 -2.03
CA ASP A 98 1.16 15.50 -2.07
C ASP A 98 0.44 14.52 -1.13
N PHE A 99 0.05 15.00 0.06
CA PHE A 99 -0.70 14.21 1.02
C PHE A 99 -2.08 13.81 0.48
N ASP A 100 -2.78 14.72 -0.19
CA ASP A 100 -4.08 14.47 -0.80
C ASP A 100 -3.97 13.51 -1.99
N GLU A 101 -2.94 13.67 -2.82
CA GLU A 101 -2.69 12.80 -3.96
C GLU A 101 -2.43 11.36 -3.51
N THR A 102 -1.55 11.19 -2.52
CA THR A 102 -1.32 9.86 -1.95
C THR A 102 -2.57 9.29 -1.26
N SER A 103 -3.52 10.13 -0.82
CA SER A 103 -4.79 9.69 -0.24
C SER A 103 -5.70 9.16 -1.34
N ARG A 104 -5.85 9.90 -2.45
CA ARG A 104 -6.61 9.47 -3.63
C ARG A 104 -6.09 8.16 -4.19
N GLN A 105 -4.77 8.07 -4.43
CA GLN A 105 -4.14 6.86 -4.95
C GLN A 105 -4.34 5.65 -4.03
N THR A 106 -4.36 5.85 -2.71
CA THR A 106 -4.62 4.76 -1.75
C THR A 106 -6.09 4.35 -1.76
N HIS A 107 -7.01 5.30 -1.89
CA HIS A 107 -8.45 5.05 -1.97
C HIS A 107 -8.81 4.30 -3.27
N ASP A 108 -8.20 4.69 -4.39
CA ASP A 108 -8.37 4.08 -5.71
C ASP A 108 -8.07 2.59 -5.73
N VAL A 109 -7.13 2.11 -4.90
CA VAL A 109 -6.82 0.67 -4.74
C VAL A 109 -8.08 -0.15 -4.47
N ALA A 110 -8.92 0.35 -3.56
CA ALA A 110 -10.19 -0.29 -3.25
C ALA A 110 -11.29 0.11 -4.23
N ALA A 111 -11.46 1.41 -4.48
CA ALA A 111 -12.56 1.93 -5.29
C ALA A 111 -12.55 1.41 -6.74
N ARG A 112 -11.34 1.21 -7.31
CA ARG A 112 -11.14 0.77 -8.69
C ARG A 112 -10.68 -0.68 -8.80
N ARG A 113 -10.56 -1.39 -7.67
CA ARG A 113 -10.07 -2.78 -7.61
C ARG A 113 -8.77 -2.94 -8.38
N ILE A 114 -7.72 -2.27 -7.90
CA ILE A 114 -6.38 -2.31 -8.50
C ILE A 114 -5.33 -2.71 -7.47
N VAL A 115 -4.22 -3.29 -7.94
CA VAL A 115 -2.95 -3.29 -7.21
C VAL A 115 -2.15 -2.08 -7.67
N ALA A 116 -1.68 -1.24 -6.75
CA ALA A 116 -0.89 -0.07 -7.09
C ALA A 116 0.56 -0.23 -6.65
N TYR A 117 1.50 -0.02 -7.58
CA TYR A 117 2.93 0.01 -7.32
C TYR A 117 3.50 1.37 -7.70
N THR A 118 4.34 1.92 -6.83
CA THR A 118 5.08 3.16 -7.08
C THR A 118 6.55 2.95 -6.74
N HIS A 119 7.44 3.40 -7.61
CA HIS A 119 8.86 3.66 -7.33
C HIS A 119 9.11 5.11 -7.71
N ASP A 120 9.44 5.95 -6.75
CA ASP A 120 9.57 7.40 -6.97
C ASP A 120 10.52 8.02 -5.94
N ARG A 121 10.74 9.33 -6.02
CA ARG A 121 11.46 10.13 -5.03
C ARG A 121 10.48 11.03 -4.30
N MET A 122 10.68 11.13 -3.00
CA MET A 122 10.10 12.18 -2.19
C MET A 122 11.21 13.13 -1.72
N THR A 123 10.87 14.39 -1.56
CA THR A 123 11.72 15.30 -0.80
C THR A 123 11.44 15.05 0.67
N SER A 124 12.45 14.61 1.42
CA SER A 124 12.34 14.43 2.87
C SER A 124 12.22 15.77 3.59
N TYR A 125 11.86 15.70 4.88
CA TYR A 125 11.73 16.89 5.73
C TYR A 125 13.05 17.68 5.90
N ASP A 126 14.22 17.05 5.69
CA ASP A 126 15.54 17.69 5.66
C ASP A 126 16.02 18.06 4.24
N ARG A 127 15.12 18.05 3.25
CA ARG A 127 15.37 18.39 1.83
C ARG A 127 16.38 17.48 1.13
N GLN A 128 16.52 16.24 1.59
CA GLN A 128 17.21 15.20 0.85
C GLN A 128 16.20 14.47 -0.06
N PHE A 129 16.63 14.07 -1.26
CA PHE A 129 15.80 13.19 -2.08
C PHE A 129 15.90 11.77 -1.52
N ILE A 130 14.79 11.26 -1.00
CA ILE A 130 14.67 9.86 -0.56
C ILE A 130 13.90 9.12 -1.65
N ALA A 131 14.53 8.10 -2.24
CA ALA A 131 13.80 7.17 -3.10
C ALA A 131 12.92 6.28 -2.24
N TYR A 132 11.73 5.96 -2.72
CA TYR A 132 10.83 5.03 -2.08
C TYR A 132 10.18 4.10 -3.09
N ALA A 133 9.81 2.93 -2.60
CA ALA A 133 9.00 1.97 -3.32
C ALA A 133 7.84 1.58 -2.42
N ARG A 134 6.62 1.62 -2.95
CA ARG A 134 5.44 1.17 -2.22
C ARG A 134 4.57 0.25 -3.06
N LEU A 135 3.89 -0.66 -2.37
CA LEU A 135 2.90 -1.56 -2.94
C LEU A 135 1.64 -1.48 -2.09
N MET A 136 0.50 -1.24 -2.74
CA MET A 136 -0.82 -1.16 -2.11
C MET A 136 -1.72 -2.25 -2.70
N LEU A 137 -2.28 -3.07 -1.81
CA LEU A 137 -3.00 -4.29 -2.16
C LEU A 137 -4.40 -4.25 -1.53
N PRO A 138 -5.47 -4.48 -2.30
CA PRO A 138 -6.82 -4.39 -1.77
C PRO A 138 -7.13 -5.57 -0.84
N LEU A 139 -7.89 -5.28 0.22
CA LEU A 139 -8.45 -6.23 1.17
C LEU A 139 -9.98 -6.09 1.16
N SER A 140 -10.67 -7.14 1.58
CA SER A 140 -12.13 -7.17 1.63
C SER A 140 -12.61 -7.99 2.82
N GLU A 141 -13.58 -7.48 3.58
CA GLU A 141 -14.17 -8.24 4.70
C GLU A 141 -15.21 -9.28 4.25
N ASP A 142 -15.86 -9.07 3.09
CA ASP A 142 -16.82 -10.02 2.49
C ASP A 142 -16.22 -10.84 1.33
N GLY A 143 -14.99 -10.55 0.94
CA GLY A 143 -14.26 -11.15 -0.19
C GLY A 143 -14.60 -10.53 -1.55
N ILE A 144 -15.56 -9.62 -1.62
CA ILE A 144 -16.12 -9.03 -2.84
C ILE A 144 -15.78 -7.55 -2.89
N HIS A 145 -16.28 -6.76 -1.95
CA HIS A 145 -16.10 -5.32 -1.92
C HIS A 145 -14.79 -4.99 -1.23
N ALA A 146 -13.91 -4.25 -1.91
CA ALA A 146 -12.67 -3.83 -1.29
C ALA A 146 -12.98 -2.78 -0.22
N THR A 147 -12.70 -3.11 1.04
CA THR A 147 -13.00 -2.28 2.22
C THR A 147 -11.73 -1.91 2.99
N GLY A 148 -10.57 -2.39 2.54
CA GLY A 148 -9.30 -2.12 3.18
C GLY A 148 -8.14 -2.18 2.21
N VAL A 149 -6.98 -1.75 2.69
CA VAL A 149 -5.72 -1.78 1.95
C VAL A 149 -4.61 -2.30 2.84
N LEU A 150 -3.85 -3.26 2.32
CA LEU A 150 -2.54 -3.66 2.83
C LEU A 150 -1.47 -2.90 2.05
N GLY A 151 -0.81 -1.95 2.71
CA GLY A 151 0.29 -1.20 2.12
C GLY A 151 1.63 -1.58 2.71
N CYS A 152 2.67 -1.47 1.89
CA CYS A 152 4.06 -1.55 2.33
C CYS A 152 4.86 -0.42 1.70
N ILE A 153 5.67 0.28 2.50
CA ILE A 153 6.50 1.40 2.05
C ILE A 153 7.95 1.15 2.47
N LEU A 154 8.82 1.05 1.48
CA LEU A 154 10.27 0.91 1.63
C LEU A 154 10.94 2.19 1.13
N THR A 155 12.06 2.56 1.74
CA THR A 155 12.78 3.79 1.40
C THR A 155 14.26 3.52 1.32
N SER A 156 14.98 4.38 0.59
CA SER A 156 16.44 4.30 0.44
C SER A 156 17.23 4.52 1.74
N ALA A 157 16.55 4.76 2.87
CA ALA A 157 17.16 4.83 4.19
C ALA A 157 17.79 3.48 4.62
N ASP A 158 17.31 2.36 4.10
CA ASP A 158 17.90 1.04 4.37
C ASP A 158 19.22 0.79 3.63
N ARG A 159 19.58 1.67 2.69
CA ARG A 159 20.80 1.60 1.87
C ARG A 159 20.93 0.30 1.06
N ASP A 160 19.82 -0.34 0.75
CA ASP A 160 19.82 -1.52 -0.13
C ASP A 160 20.36 -1.16 -1.53
N PRO A 161 21.22 -2.00 -2.16
CA PRO A 161 21.70 -1.74 -3.52
C PRO A 161 20.62 -1.54 -4.58
N PHE A 162 19.39 -2.02 -4.35
CA PHE A 162 18.22 -1.78 -5.19
C PHE A 162 18.04 -0.29 -5.56
N TRP A 163 18.38 0.63 -4.65
CA TRP A 163 18.19 2.06 -4.86
C TRP A 163 19.20 2.70 -5.81
N ASN A 164 20.27 2.00 -6.20
CA ASN A 164 21.28 2.52 -7.12
C ASN A 164 20.75 2.66 -8.55
N ASP A 165 19.88 1.74 -8.97
CA ASP A 165 19.26 1.71 -10.29
C ASP A 165 17.85 2.31 -10.24
N PHE A 166 17.79 3.61 -9.93
CA PHE A 166 16.52 4.32 -9.77
C PHE A 166 15.74 4.45 -11.09
N VAL A 167 14.45 4.15 -11.03
CA VAL A 167 13.49 4.38 -12.10
C VAL A 167 12.22 4.97 -11.49
N GLU A 168 11.74 6.08 -12.05
CA GLU A 168 10.42 6.60 -11.72
C GLU A 168 9.36 5.74 -12.42
N LEU A 169 8.49 5.11 -11.63
CA LEU A 169 7.54 4.13 -12.13
C LEU A 169 6.27 4.14 -11.31
N HIS A 170 5.14 4.36 -11.97
CA HIS A 170 3.81 4.34 -11.37
C HIS A 170 2.95 3.39 -12.18
N HIS A 171 2.47 2.32 -11.55
CA HIS A 171 1.63 1.32 -12.21
C HIS A 171 0.43 0.97 -11.36
N GLU A 172 -0.72 0.97 -12.01
CA GLU A 172 -1.97 0.44 -11.51
C GLU A 172 -2.32 -0.81 -12.31
N LEU A 173 -2.58 -1.91 -11.61
CA LEU A 173 -2.85 -3.20 -12.19
C LEU A 173 -4.28 -3.61 -11.83
N PRO A 174 -5.24 -3.52 -12.76
CA PRO A 174 -6.60 -4.00 -12.53
C PRO A 174 -6.61 -5.45 -12.08
N LEU A 175 -7.40 -5.75 -11.04
CA LEU A 175 -7.52 -7.12 -10.51
C LEU A 175 -7.95 -8.12 -11.60
N ALA A 176 -8.78 -7.69 -12.56
CA ALA A 176 -9.21 -8.51 -13.69
C ALA A 176 -8.02 -9.00 -14.55
N GLU A 177 -7.04 -8.14 -14.82
CA GLU A 177 -5.83 -8.49 -15.58
C GLU A 177 -4.92 -9.46 -14.80
N LEU A 178 -5.05 -9.48 -13.47
CA LEU A 178 -4.36 -10.41 -12.59
C LEU A 178 -5.11 -11.74 -12.43
N GLY A 179 -6.24 -11.94 -13.12
CA GLY A 179 -7.07 -13.13 -13.00
C GLY A 179 -7.89 -13.16 -11.70
N ILE A 180 -8.33 -12.00 -11.23
CA ILE A 180 -9.25 -11.81 -10.11
C ILE A 180 -10.44 -11.01 -10.64
N PRO A 181 -11.51 -11.69 -11.12
CA PRO A 181 -12.60 -11.00 -11.81
C PRO A 181 -13.37 -10.06 -10.87
N ASP A 182 -14.13 -9.16 -11.49
CA ASP A 182 -15.14 -8.39 -10.76
C ASP A 182 -16.31 -9.32 -10.40
N PRO A 183 -16.73 -9.40 -9.12
CA PRO A 183 -17.86 -10.22 -8.71
C PRO A 183 -19.18 -9.87 -9.42
N GLY A 184 -19.30 -8.65 -9.97
CA GLY A 184 -20.50 -8.18 -10.68
C GLY A 184 -20.49 -8.35 -12.21
N ALA A 185 -19.43 -8.92 -12.79
CA ALA A 185 -19.27 -9.03 -14.26
C ALA A 185 -19.79 -10.36 -14.87
N ALA A 186 -20.73 -11.03 -14.20
CA ALA A 186 -21.38 -12.26 -14.68
C ALA A 186 -22.79 -11.99 -15.24
#